data_AF-A0A7U9KYZ9-F1
#
_entry.id   AF-A0A7U9KYZ9-F1
#
_cell.length_a   1.000
_cell.length_b   1.000
_cell.length_c   1.000
_cell.angle_alpha   90.00
_cell.angle_beta   90.00
_cell.angle_gamma   90.00
#
_symmetry.space_group_name_H-M   'P 1'
#
loop_
_entity.id
_entity.type
_entity.pdbx_description
1 polymer ?
#
loop_
_entity_poly.entity_id
_entity_poly.type
_entity_poly.pdbx_seq_one_letter_code
_entity_poly.pdbx_strand_id
1 'polypeptide(L)'
;MPTPVGRPLPSTSGLAALLVLAAVLLSSCGGGTQDSSGDDRPPSAERWAGTWSAAAAAAEPGKLDGYADTSIRNVVHTSIGGTSARIQLSNLYGTRPLSVGHATLARASAPGDPSAAPGTLRRLTFSGRPSVTVPAGGAVTSDPVRLTVPAAADLLVTTYSPAPSGPVTYHPHARQTSYLARGDRAADTAGGAYTRKVTAWRYLTGVDVLGPHTDGAVVAVGDSITDGNTSTPDANHRWPDFLAARLRTEPGAPRYGVLNQGISGNRLLTDSSRWSVSGGPSVLSRLERDVLSRAGVRAVVVEIGLNDLFKSPRRLDAEKLADGMREIVRRAAERDIQVIGSTLTPFGGHRGYRPELDTVRQALNAKIRAGEVYGQYADFDKALRDPHHPLRLRPVYDSGDHLHPSDAGYRAMADAVDLRQLKGAVKGAVKEAAEGTVERAARAAR
;
A
#
# COMPACT_ATOMS: atom_id res chain seq x y z
N MET A 1 -62.76 -9.78 -0.54
CA MET A 1 -63.41 -11.04 -0.14
C MET A 1 -62.56 -12.18 -0.67
N PRO A 2 -62.20 -13.24 0.09
CA PRO A 2 -62.66 -13.63 1.44
C PRO A 2 -61.52 -13.87 2.48
N THR A 3 -61.84 -13.66 3.76
CA THR A 3 -61.40 -14.42 4.96
C THR A 3 -62.35 -15.64 5.16
N PRO A 4 -62.29 -16.53 6.19
CA PRO A 4 -61.43 -16.64 7.39
C PRO A 4 -60.90 -18.10 7.67
N VAL A 5 -59.85 -18.29 8.47
CA VAL A 5 -59.80 -18.67 9.92
C VAL A 5 -60.41 -20.02 10.31
N GLY A 6 -59.58 -20.86 10.93
CA GLY A 6 -59.96 -21.91 11.88
C GLY A 6 -58.98 -21.98 13.06
N ARG A 7 -59.49 -21.70 14.27
CA ARG A 7 -58.95 -21.97 15.64
C ARG A 7 -60.14 -22.55 16.44
N PRO A 8 -60.01 -23.37 17.52
CA PRO A 8 -59.35 -23.05 18.83
C PRO A 8 -58.55 -24.24 19.47
N LEU A 9 -57.51 -24.06 20.32
CA LEU A 9 -57.39 -23.88 21.81
C LEU A 9 -58.06 -24.97 22.70
N PRO A 10 -57.62 -25.26 23.97
CA PRO A 10 -56.65 -24.57 24.88
C PRO A 10 -55.60 -25.53 25.55
N SER A 11 -54.55 -25.11 26.28
CA SER A 11 -54.62 -24.62 27.67
C SER A 11 -53.22 -24.45 28.33
N THR A 12 -53.15 -23.45 29.22
CA THR A 12 -52.27 -23.25 30.42
C THR A 12 -50.74 -23.16 30.25
N SER A 13 -50.08 -22.01 30.45
CA SER A 13 -49.85 -21.17 31.66
C SER A 13 -48.64 -21.62 32.51
N GLY A 14 -47.69 -20.69 32.74
CA GLY A 14 -46.66 -20.76 33.80
C GLY A 14 -45.23 -20.45 33.33
N LEU A 15 -44.85 -19.18 33.16
CA LEU A 15 -44.02 -18.36 34.07
C LEU A 15 -42.61 -18.90 34.44
N ALA A 16 -41.61 -18.18 33.90
CA ALA A 16 -40.45 -17.58 34.56
C ALA A 16 -39.54 -18.41 35.50
N ALA A 17 -38.23 -18.44 35.16
CA ALA A 17 -37.16 -17.95 36.03
C ALA A 17 -35.81 -17.87 35.27
N LEU A 18 -35.27 -16.64 35.17
CA LEU A 18 -33.84 -16.38 34.94
C LEU A 18 -33.07 -16.78 36.20
N LEU A 19 -31.92 -17.45 36.04
CA LEU A 19 -30.90 -17.55 37.08
C LEU A 19 -29.54 -17.17 36.49
N VAL A 20 -29.09 -15.98 36.88
CA VAL A 20 -27.72 -15.48 36.78
C VAL A 20 -26.94 -16.09 37.94
N LEU A 21 -25.79 -16.72 37.67
CA LEU A 21 -24.84 -17.11 38.71
C LEU A 21 -23.54 -16.31 38.52
N ALA A 22 -23.35 -15.34 39.40
CA ALA A 22 -22.08 -14.68 39.63
C ALA A 22 -21.27 -15.51 40.63
N ALA A 23 -20.00 -15.79 40.32
CA ALA A 23 -19.05 -16.36 41.26
C ALA A 23 -17.94 -15.33 41.50
N VAL A 24 -17.95 -14.75 42.71
CA VAL A 24 -16.87 -13.96 43.29
C VAL A 24 -15.96 -14.91 44.05
N LEU A 25 -14.66 -14.89 43.76
CA LEU A 25 -13.63 -15.46 44.64
C LEU A 25 -12.58 -14.39 44.91
N LEU A 26 -12.55 -13.94 46.16
CA LEU A 26 -11.49 -13.17 46.80
C LEU A 26 -10.74 -14.12 47.74
N SER A 27 -9.42 -14.19 47.63
CA SER A 27 -8.52 -14.49 48.76
C SER A 27 -7.09 -14.03 48.46
N SER A 28 -6.47 -13.49 49.51
CA SER A 28 -5.40 -12.51 49.55
C SER A 28 -3.96 -13.03 49.37
N CYS A 29 -3.13 -12.10 48.90
CA CYS A 29 -1.75 -11.74 49.23
C CYS A 29 -0.79 -12.74 49.93
N GLY A 30 0.37 -12.95 49.31
CA GLY A 30 1.63 -13.33 49.96
C GLY A 30 2.81 -13.14 48.99
N GLY A 31 3.76 -12.28 49.33
CA GLY A 31 4.71 -11.64 48.42
C GLY A 31 5.92 -12.46 47.96
N GLY A 32 6.51 -11.97 46.86
CA GLY A 32 7.80 -12.37 46.32
C GLY A 32 8.18 -11.44 45.17
N THR A 33 8.87 -10.34 45.48
CA THR A 33 9.48 -9.44 44.50
C THR A 33 10.58 -10.17 43.75
N GLN A 34 10.36 -10.46 42.47
CA GLN A 34 11.42 -10.59 41.48
C GLN A 34 11.12 -9.65 40.33
N ASP A 35 11.98 -8.64 40.25
CA ASP A 35 12.07 -7.65 39.20
C ASP A 35 12.72 -8.34 37.98
N SER A 36 11.91 -8.68 36.98
CA SER A 36 12.40 -9.07 35.66
C SER A 36 11.58 -8.34 34.61
N SER A 37 12.05 -7.16 34.23
CA SER A 37 11.65 -6.43 33.02
C SER A 37 12.14 -7.14 31.76
N GLY A 38 11.72 -8.39 31.58
CA GLY A 38 11.81 -9.12 30.32
C GLY A 38 10.60 -8.75 29.46
N ASP A 39 10.86 -8.31 28.24
CA ASP A 39 9.86 -8.15 27.18
C ASP A 39 9.09 -9.47 27.00
N ASP A 40 7.94 -9.58 27.65
CA ASP A 40 7.08 -10.76 27.66
C ASP A 40 6.27 -10.88 26.35
N ARG A 41 6.96 -10.61 25.23
CA ARG A 41 6.44 -10.87 23.90
C ARG A 41 6.69 -12.35 23.63
N PRO A 42 5.63 -13.15 23.34
CA PRO A 42 5.84 -14.54 22.94
C PRO A 42 6.83 -14.61 21.77
N PRO A 43 7.66 -15.66 21.69
CA PRO A 43 8.61 -15.84 20.59
C PRO A 43 7.86 -15.62 19.28
N SER A 44 8.40 -14.72 18.44
CA SER A 44 7.70 -14.15 17.30
C SER A 44 6.94 -15.23 16.53
N ALA A 45 5.62 -15.32 16.74
CA ALA A 45 4.77 -16.12 15.90
C ALA A 45 5.10 -15.73 14.46
N GLU A 46 5.36 -16.73 13.60
CA GLU A 46 5.70 -16.56 12.20
C GLU A 46 4.75 -15.54 11.53
N ARG A 47 5.21 -14.29 11.38
CA ARG A 47 4.40 -13.18 10.88
C ARG A 47 4.82 -12.83 9.46
N TRP A 48 3.85 -12.88 8.56
CA TRP A 48 4.01 -12.35 7.21
C TRP A 48 4.23 -10.84 7.24
N ALA A 49 5.21 -10.38 6.48
CA ALA A 49 5.39 -8.98 6.17
C ALA A 49 5.44 -8.80 4.66
N GLY A 50 4.79 -7.75 4.16
CA GLY A 50 4.90 -7.39 2.76
C GLY A 50 6.33 -6.96 2.42
N THR A 51 6.94 -7.55 1.40
CA THR A 51 8.25 -7.10 0.87
C THR A 51 8.13 -6.24 -0.37
N TRP A 52 7.01 -6.31 -1.06
CA TRP A 52 6.71 -5.52 -2.24
C TRP A 52 5.19 -5.43 -2.40
N SER A 53 4.71 -4.30 -2.90
CA SER A 53 3.33 -4.15 -3.36
C SER A 53 3.24 -3.03 -4.38
N ALA A 54 2.18 -3.05 -5.16
CA ALA A 54 1.74 -1.92 -5.97
C ALA A 54 0.22 -1.80 -5.91
N ALA A 55 -0.29 -0.57 -5.93
CA ALA A 55 -1.72 -0.34 -6.00
C ALA A 55 -2.26 -0.69 -7.39
N ALA A 56 -3.35 -1.45 -7.44
CA ALA A 56 -4.13 -1.57 -8.67
C ALA A 56 -4.74 -0.21 -9.00
N ALA A 57 -4.30 0.40 -10.11
CA ALA A 57 -4.63 1.79 -10.41
C ALA A 57 -5.84 1.92 -11.34
N ALA A 58 -6.00 0.99 -12.27
CA ALA A 58 -6.98 1.10 -13.34
C ALA A 58 -7.24 -0.23 -14.08
N ALA A 59 -8.20 -0.20 -15.01
CA ALA A 59 -8.31 -1.13 -16.11
C ALA A 59 -7.33 -0.74 -17.22
N GLU A 60 -6.59 -1.70 -17.77
CA GLU A 60 -5.62 -1.42 -18.83
C GLU A 60 -6.31 -1.02 -20.15
N PRO A 61 -5.97 0.14 -20.72
CA PRO A 61 -6.51 0.57 -22.01
C PRO A 61 -6.23 -0.45 -23.12
N GLY A 62 -7.26 -0.76 -23.91
CA GLY A 62 -7.14 -1.71 -25.03
C GLY A 62 -7.00 -3.18 -24.63
N LYS A 63 -7.18 -3.53 -23.35
CA LYS A 63 -7.15 -4.92 -22.85
C LYS A 63 -8.43 -5.31 -22.14
N LEU A 64 -9.57 -5.03 -22.78
CA LEU A 64 -10.91 -5.30 -22.25
C LEU A 64 -11.27 -6.79 -22.19
N ASP A 65 -10.55 -7.64 -22.93
CA ASP A 65 -10.73 -9.09 -22.91
C ASP A 65 -9.66 -9.84 -22.11
N GLY A 66 -8.71 -9.13 -21.50
CA GLY A 66 -7.64 -9.75 -20.74
C GLY A 66 -6.46 -10.16 -21.62
N TYR A 67 -5.60 -11.01 -21.06
CA TYR A 67 -4.44 -11.59 -21.73
C TYR A 67 -4.64 -13.10 -21.91
N ALA A 68 -5.61 -13.47 -22.74
CA ALA A 68 -5.84 -14.88 -23.08
C ALA A 68 -4.60 -15.49 -23.76
N ASP A 69 -4.33 -16.76 -23.43
CA ASP A 69 -3.21 -17.53 -23.93
C ASP A 69 -1.86 -16.80 -23.82
N THR A 70 -1.62 -16.19 -22.66
CA THR A 70 -0.43 -15.35 -22.43
C THR A 70 0.09 -15.57 -21.01
N SER A 71 1.40 -15.75 -20.91
CA SER A 71 2.15 -15.68 -19.66
C SER A 71 2.64 -14.26 -19.42
N ILE A 72 2.30 -13.70 -18.26
CA ILE A 72 2.73 -12.38 -17.80
C ILE A 72 3.76 -12.60 -16.70
N ARG A 73 5.02 -12.22 -16.94
CA ARG A 73 6.12 -12.25 -15.96
C ARG A 73 6.34 -10.84 -15.42
N ASN A 74 5.72 -10.58 -14.27
CA ASN A 74 5.96 -9.37 -13.50
C ASN A 74 7.32 -9.49 -12.81
N VAL A 75 8.19 -8.50 -13.00
CA VAL A 75 9.44 -8.36 -12.23
C VAL A 75 9.17 -7.39 -11.08
N VAL A 76 9.52 -7.77 -9.86
CA VAL A 76 9.32 -6.96 -8.65
C VAL A 76 10.58 -6.93 -7.80
N HIS A 77 10.88 -5.78 -7.20
CA HIS A 77 12.08 -5.61 -6.35
C HIS A 77 11.74 -5.75 -4.86
N THR A 78 12.41 -6.67 -4.15
CA THR A 78 12.14 -6.92 -2.73
C THR A 78 12.77 -5.87 -1.82
N SER A 79 12.00 -5.35 -0.86
CA SER A 79 12.56 -4.54 0.23
C SER A 79 13.23 -5.37 1.32
N ILE A 80 12.65 -6.50 1.75
CA ILE A 80 13.17 -7.38 2.80
C ILE A 80 13.19 -8.84 2.33
N GLY A 81 13.93 -9.68 3.04
CA GLY A 81 14.06 -11.10 2.72
C GLY A 81 13.18 -12.02 3.57
N GLY A 82 13.13 -13.30 3.20
CA GLY A 82 12.48 -14.35 3.96
C GLY A 82 12.81 -15.75 3.45
N THR A 83 12.30 -16.78 4.12
CA THR A 83 12.48 -18.20 3.78
C THR A 83 11.27 -18.79 3.05
N SER A 84 10.13 -18.11 3.12
CA SER A 84 8.93 -18.42 2.35
C SER A 84 8.32 -17.15 1.79
N ALA A 85 7.56 -17.30 0.71
CA ALA A 85 6.86 -16.22 0.05
C ALA A 85 5.43 -16.63 -0.33
N ARG A 86 4.55 -15.64 -0.47
CA ARG A 86 3.23 -15.78 -1.10
C ARG A 86 2.91 -14.53 -1.90
N ILE A 87 2.02 -14.64 -2.87
CA ILE A 87 1.62 -13.52 -3.72
C ILE A 87 0.15 -13.19 -3.53
N GLN A 88 -0.22 -11.94 -3.79
CA GLN A 88 -1.59 -11.50 -3.91
C GLN A 88 -1.89 -11.13 -5.35
N LEU A 89 -2.94 -11.75 -5.91
CA LEU A 89 -3.49 -11.44 -7.22
C LEU A 89 -4.83 -10.71 -7.07
N SER A 90 -5.10 -9.76 -7.95
CA SER A 90 -6.29 -8.91 -7.93
C SER A 90 -6.91 -8.81 -9.32
N ASN A 91 -8.23 -8.94 -9.35
CA ASN A 91 -9.10 -8.71 -10.49
C ASN A 91 -10.04 -7.52 -10.24
N LEU A 92 -9.55 -6.52 -9.49
CA LEU A 92 -10.31 -5.36 -9.00
C LEU A 92 -11.09 -4.62 -10.10
N TYR A 93 -10.48 -4.43 -11.27
CA TYR A 93 -11.09 -3.74 -12.40
C TYR A 93 -11.66 -4.70 -13.46
N GLY A 94 -11.58 -6.00 -13.21
CA GLY A 94 -12.17 -7.01 -14.10
C GLY A 94 -13.68 -7.08 -13.94
N THR A 95 -14.37 -7.31 -15.06
CA THR A 95 -15.83 -7.47 -15.12
C THR A 95 -16.27 -8.93 -15.29
N ARG A 96 -15.30 -9.85 -15.44
CA ARG A 96 -15.51 -11.30 -15.52
C ARG A 96 -14.51 -12.01 -14.59
N PRO A 97 -14.77 -13.27 -14.20
CA PRO A 97 -13.80 -14.04 -13.44
C PRO A 97 -12.48 -14.21 -14.20
N LEU A 98 -11.36 -13.96 -13.51
CA LEU A 98 -10.01 -14.18 -14.04
C LEU A 98 -9.56 -15.60 -13.74
N SER A 99 -9.41 -16.41 -14.79
CA SER A 99 -8.78 -17.72 -14.69
C SER A 99 -7.25 -17.59 -14.76
N VAL A 100 -6.58 -18.07 -13.72
CA VAL A 100 -5.13 -18.24 -13.67
C VAL A 100 -4.86 -19.74 -13.68
N GLY A 101 -4.44 -20.24 -14.83
CA GLY A 101 -4.18 -21.67 -15.02
C GLY A 101 -2.91 -22.12 -14.30
N HIS A 102 -1.87 -21.29 -14.36
CA HIS A 102 -0.58 -21.55 -13.75
C HIS A 102 0.03 -20.26 -13.20
N ALA A 103 0.62 -20.33 -12.01
CA ALA A 103 1.41 -19.25 -11.45
C ALA A 103 2.73 -19.77 -10.87
N THR A 104 3.79 -19.00 -11.02
CA THR A 104 5.13 -19.34 -10.53
C THR A 104 5.80 -18.14 -9.88
N LEU A 105 6.75 -18.43 -9.00
CA LEU A 105 7.65 -17.48 -8.37
C LEU A 105 9.08 -17.98 -8.53
N ALA A 106 10.00 -17.08 -8.90
CA ALA A 106 11.43 -17.38 -8.93
C ALA A 106 12.25 -16.14 -8.57
N ARG A 107 13.53 -16.32 -8.27
CA ARG A 107 14.49 -15.21 -8.25
C ARG A 107 14.94 -14.92 -9.67
N ALA A 108 15.10 -13.65 -10.02
CA ALA A 108 15.77 -13.30 -11.28
C ALA A 108 17.24 -13.77 -11.23
N SER A 109 17.76 -14.18 -12.39
CA SER A 109 19.16 -14.59 -12.54
C SER A 109 20.11 -13.40 -12.53
N ALA A 110 19.68 -12.26 -13.07
CA ALA A 110 20.37 -10.98 -13.08
C ALA A 110 19.36 -9.82 -13.13
N PRO A 111 19.75 -8.60 -12.72
CA PRO A 111 18.91 -7.41 -12.86
C PRO A 111 18.47 -7.19 -14.31
N GLY A 112 17.19 -6.90 -14.51
CA GLY A 112 16.64 -6.68 -15.86
C GLY A 112 16.62 -7.91 -16.77
N ASP A 113 16.90 -9.12 -16.27
CA ASP A 113 16.87 -10.36 -17.04
C ASP A 113 15.56 -11.13 -16.79
N PRO A 114 14.83 -11.58 -17.84
CA PRO A 114 13.63 -12.38 -17.65
C PRO A 114 13.91 -13.81 -17.16
N SER A 115 15.15 -14.30 -17.11
CA SER A 115 15.51 -15.68 -16.76
C SER A 115 15.56 -15.88 -15.25
N ALA A 116 15.02 -17.00 -14.79
CA ALA A 116 15.05 -17.42 -13.39
C ALA A 116 16.43 -17.96 -12.99
N ALA A 117 16.87 -17.63 -11.78
CA ALA A 117 18.05 -18.22 -11.17
C ALA A 117 17.85 -19.75 -11.02
N PRO A 118 18.87 -20.58 -11.32
CA PRO A 118 18.76 -22.04 -11.25
C PRO A 118 18.25 -22.55 -9.89
N GLY A 119 17.32 -23.52 -9.92
CA GLY A 119 16.77 -24.14 -8.72
C GLY A 119 15.81 -23.28 -7.89
N THR A 120 15.53 -22.03 -8.30
CA THR A 120 14.67 -21.10 -7.52
C THR A 120 13.22 -21.10 -7.95
N LEU A 121 12.87 -21.64 -9.12
CA LEU A 121 11.49 -21.65 -9.60
C LEU A 121 10.60 -22.50 -8.68
N ARG A 122 9.46 -21.93 -8.30
CA ARG A 122 8.43 -22.57 -7.50
C ARG A 122 7.09 -22.40 -8.20
N ARG A 123 6.34 -23.49 -8.31
CA ARG A 123 4.93 -23.43 -8.68
C ARG A 123 4.12 -22.98 -7.48
N LEU A 124 3.19 -22.07 -7.71
CA LEU A 124 2.29 -21.56 -6.69
C LEU A 124 0.98 -22.36 -6.70
N THR A 125 0.38 -22.47 -5.53
CA THR A 125 -0.95 -23.07 -5.35
C THR A 125 -1.88 -22.10 -4.65
N PHE A 126 -3.18 -22.36 -4.74
CA PHE A 126 -4.26 -21.61 -4.11
C PHE A 126 -5.21 -22.62 -3.48
N SER A 127 -5.23 -22.68 -2.15
CA SER A 127 -5.96 -23.72 -1.40
C SER A 127 -5.58 -25.13 -1.87
N GLY A 128 -4.28 -25.37 -2.08
CA GLY A 128 -3.70 -26.64 -2.54
C GLY A 128 -3.85 -26.91 -4.05
N ARG A 129 -4.54 -26.05 -4.80
CA ARG A 129 -4.77 -26.24 -6.24
C ARG A 129 -3.76 -25.46 -7.08
N PRO A 130 -3.29 -25.99 -8.21
CA PRO A 130 -2.31 -25.30 -9.05
C PRO A 130 -2.89 -24.16 -9.90
N SER A 131 -4.21 -24.00 -9.90
CA SER A 131 -4.96 -22.98 -10.65
C SER A 131 -5.99 -22.32 -9.74
N VAL A 132 -6.42 -21.12 -10.12
CA VAL A 132 -7.42 -20.35 -9.36
C VAL A 132 -8.27 -19.50 -10.29
N THR A 133 -9.53 -19.30 -9.89
CA THR A 133 -10.41 -18.30 -10.50
C THR A 133 -10.59 -17.14 -9.52
N VAL A 134 -10.15 -15.95 -9.91
CA VAL A 134 -10.34 -14.72 -9.12
C VAL A 134 -11.65 -14.05 -9.56
N PRO A 135 -12.65 -13.88 -8.67
CA PRO A 135 -13.91 -13.22 -9.02
C PRO A 135 -13.71 -11.82 -9.59
N ALA A 136 -14.65 -11.32 -10.40
CA ALA A 136 -14.68 -9.93 -10.82
C ALA A 136 -14.70 -9.01 -9.58
N GLY A 137 -13.86 -7.97 -9.55
CA GLY A 137 -13.68 -7.10 -8.38
C GLY A 137 -12.93 -7.75 -7.20
N GLY A 138 -12.59 -9.03 -7.30
CA GLY A 138 -12.01 -9.82 -6.20
C GLY A 138 -10.48 -9.82 -6.15
N ALA A 139 -9.95 -10.47 -5.13
CA ALA A 139 -8.53 -10.76 -4.97
C ALA A 139 -8.34 -12.13 -4.31
N VAL A 140 -7.17 -12.72 -4.48
CA VAL A 140 -6.78 -13.98 -3.83
C VAL A 140 -5.31 -13.94 -3.42
N THR A 141 -4.97 -14.64 -2.35
CA THR A 141 -3.59 -14.84 -1.90
C THR A 141 -3.20 -16.29 -2.15
N SER A 142 -2.00 -16.54 -2.67
CA SER A 142 -1.50 -17.91 -2.86
C SER A 142 -1.21 -18.57 -1.52
N ASP A 143 -1.14 -19.90 -1.53
CA ASP A 143 -0.53 -20.64 -0.43
C ASP A 143 0.96 -20.23 -0.29
N PRO A 144 1.54 -20.35 0.91
CA PRO A 144 2.97 -20.15 1.12
C PRO A 144 3.81 -21.13 0.30
N VAL A 145 4.93 -20.65 -0.25
CA VAL A 145 5.93 -21.51 -0.87
C VAL A 145 7.31 -21.27 -0.27
N ARG A 146 8.05 -22.37 -0.02
CA ARG A 146 9.43 -22.29 0.46
C ARG A 146 10.36 -21.82 -0.66
N LEU A 147 10.91 -20.63 -0.47
CA LEU A 147 11.89 -20.00 -1.34
C LEU A 147 12.67 -19.01 -0.50
N THR A 148 13.99 -19.16 -0.44
CA THR A 148 14.86 -18.13 0.12
C THR A 148 14.79 -16.89 -0.77
N VAL A 149 14.14 -15.85 -0.28
CA VAL A 149 14.02 -14.54 -0.91
C VAL A 149 15.06 -13.62 -0.27
N PRO A 150 16.08 -13.16 -1.01
CA PRO A 150 16.98 -12.12 -0.51
C PRO A 150 16.25 -10.77 -0.42
N ALA A 151 16.74 -9.91 0.46
CA ALA A 151 16.38 -8.50 0.41
C ALA A 151 17.08 -7.82 -0.79
N ALA A 152 16.51 -6.74 -1.32
CA ALA A 152 17.04 -5.99 -2.46
C ALA A 152 17.28 -6.85 -3.71
N ALA A 153 16.37 -7.78 -3.98
CA ALA A 153 16.49 -8.71 -5.10
C ALA A 153 15.25 -8.68 -5.99
N ASP A 154 15.45 -8.93 -7.28
CA ASP A 154 14.36 -9.04 -8.22
C ASP A 154 13.75 -10.45 -8.16
N LEU A 155 12.42 -10.49 -8.05
CA LEU A 155 11.62 -11.70 -8.18
C LEU A 155 10.85 -11.68 -9.50
N LEU A 156 10.73 -12.85 -10.09
CA LEU A 156 9.91 -13.12 -11.26
C LEU A 156 8.62 -13.79 -10.81
N VAL A 157 7.51 -13.07 -10.88
CA VAL A 157 6.18 -13.60 -10.62
C VAL A 157 5.48 -13.78 -11.95
N THR A 158 5.26 -15.02 -12.36
CA THR A 158 4.62 -15.31 -13.64
C THR A 158 3.22 -15.86 -13.45
N THR A 159 2.25 -15.33 -14.19
CA THR A 159 0.88 -15.86 -14.27
C THR A 159 0.53 -16.20 -15.71
N TYR A 160 -0.10 -17.35 -15.95
CA TYR A 160 -0.67 -17.74 -17.23
C TYR A 160 -2.20 -17.71 -17.15
N SER A 161 -2.82 -17.02 -18.12
CA SER A 161 -4.28 -17.01 -18.29
C SER A 161 -4.67 -17.76 -19.56
N PRO A 162 -5.38 -18.90 -19.47
CA PRO A 162 -5.74 -19.71 -20.63
C PRO A 162 -6.88 -19.10 -21.46
N ALA A 163 -7.69 -18.24 -20.84
CA ALA A 163 -8.92 -17.73 -21.43
C ALA A 163 -9.09 -16.22 -21.19
N PRO A 164 -9.92 -15.53 -21.99
CA PRO A 164 -10.31 -14.15 -21.75
C PRO A 164 -10.95 -13.96 -20.36
N SER A 165 -10.65 -12.83 -19.70
CA SER A 165 -11.04 -12.57 -18.30
C SER A 165 -11.65 -11.19 -18.03
N GLY A 166 -11.89 -10.40 -19.08
CA GLY A 166 -12.32 -9.01 -18.92
C GLY A 166 -11.16 -8.02 -18.80
N PRO A 167 -11.44 -6.74 -18.48
CA PRO A 167 -10.41 -5.71 -18.41
C PRO A 167 -9.28 -6.08 -17.45
N VAL A 168 -8.04 -5.93 -17.92
CA VAL A 168 -6.85 -6.25 -17.12
C VAL A 168 -6.72 -5.26 -15.97
N THR A 169 -6.67 -5.76 -14.73
CA THR A 169 -6.26 -4.96 -13.57
C THR A 169 -4.76 -4.71 -13.64
N TYR A 170 -4.33 -3.46 -13.65
CA TYR A 170 -2.91 -3.13 -13.80
C TYR A 170 -2.48 -1.88 -13.02
N HIS A 171 -1.16 -1.75 -12.91
CA HIS A 171 -0.46 -0.58 -12.42
C HIS A 171 0.42 -0.01 -13.55
N PRO A 172 0.12 1.18 -14.10
CA PRO A 172 0.71 1.69 -15.35
C PRO A 172 2.17 2.17 -15.25
N HIS A 173 2.61 2.65 -14.09
CA HIS A 173 3.90 3.33 -13.94
C HIS A 173 4.88 2.50 -13.13
N ALA A 174 5.06 1.24 -13.52
CA ALA A 174 5.88 0.31 -12.76
C ALA A 174 7.33 0.78 -12.57
N ARG A 175 7.87 1.63 -13.47
CA ARG A 175 9.31 1.99 -13.56
C ARG A 175 10.24 0.76 -13.52
N GLN A 176 9.69 -0.40 -13.90
CA GLN A 176 10.35 -1.68 -13.92
C GLN A 176 9.87 -2.45 -15.15
N THR A 177 10.81 -3.05 -15.86
CA THR A 177 10.57 -3.86 -17.03
C THR A 177 10.04 -5.23 -16.62
N SER A 178 8.86 -5.56 -17.13
CA SER A 178 8.21 -6.86 -17.05
C SER A 178 8.04 -7.45 -18.46
N TYR A 179 7.58 -8.69 -18.55
CA TYR A 179 7.60 -9.42 -19.81
C TYR A 179 6.32 -10.17 -20.11
N LEU A 180 6.02 -10.34 -21.40
CA LEU A 180 4.93 -11.17 -21.89
C LEU A 180 5.46 -12.25 -22.83
N ALA A 181 4.88 -13.45 -22.74
CA ALA A 181 5.12 -14.57 -23.63
C ALA A 181 3.79 -15.21 -24.05
N ARG A 182 3.68 -15.71 -25.29
CA ARG A 182 2.49 -16.44 -25.77
C ARG A 182 2.52 -17.89 -25.28
N GLY A 183 1.33 -18.43 -24.96
CA GLY A 183 1.18 -19.76 -24.40
C GLY A 183 1.50 -19.84 -22.90
N ASP A 184 1.35 -21.03 -22.35
CA ASP A 184 1.79 -21.34 -20.98
C ASP A 184 3.30 -21.51 -20.95
N ARG A 185 3.99 -20.43 -20.56
CA ARG A 185 5.44 -20.35 -20.35
C ARG A 185 5.76 -20.11 -18.88
N ALA A 186 4.79 -20.30 -17.98
CA ALA A 186 4.96 -19.93 -16.57
C ALA A 186 6.11 -20.68 -15.91
N ALA A 187 6.37 -21.92 -16.35
CA ALA A 187 7.46 -22.77 -15.88
C ALA A 187 8.80 -22.58 -16.62
N ASP A 188 8.85 -21.77 -17.69
CA ASP A 188 10.08 -21.54 -18.46
C ASP A 188 11.08 -20.76 -17.60
N THR A 189 12.16 -21.42 -17.18
CA THR A 189 13.24 -20.77 -16.42
C THR A 189 14.07 -19.86 -17.32
N ALA A 190 14.30 -20.25 -18.57
CA ALA A 190 14.96 -19.40 -19.56
C ALA A 190 14.06 -18.25 -20.02
N GLY A 191 14.67 -17.07 -20.21
CA GLY A 191 13.96 -15.86 -20.64
C GLY A 191 13.59 -15.80 -22.13
N GLY A 192 14.06 -16.74 -22.98
CA GLY A 192 13.97 -16.62 -24.43
C GLY A 192 12.54 -16.51 -25.01
N ALA A 193 11.53 -17.08 -24.34
CA ALA A 193 10.14 -16.97 -24.76
C ALA A 193 9.50 -15.60 -24.43
N TYR A 194 10.11 -14.84 -23.53
CA TYR A 194 9.62 -13.56 -23.00
C TYR A 194 10.06 -12.38 -23.87
N THR A 195 9.60 -12.38 -25.13
CA THR A 195 10.08 -11.47 -26.17
C THR A 195 9.47 -10.06 -26.12
N ARG A 196 8.37 -9.85 -25.39
CA ARG A 196 7.71 -8.53 -25.30
C ARG A 196 7.96 -7.90 -23.93
N LYS A 197 8.70 -6.79 -23.93
CA LYS A 197 8.90 -5.94 -22.74
C LYS A 197 7.70 -5.03 -22.52
N VAL A 198 7.33 -4.85 -21.26
CA VAL A 198 6.25 -3.96 -20.80
C VAL A 198 6.67 -3.26 -19.52
N THR A 199 6.19 -2.04 -19.27
CA THR A 199 6.58 -1.23 -18.10
C THR A 199 5.42 -1.07 -17.11
N ALA A 200 4.61 -2.12 -16.95
CA ALA A 200 3.43 -2.13 -16.10
C ALA A 200 3.29 -3.50 -15.41
N TRP A 201 2.87 -3.49 -14.15
CA TRP A 201 2.50 -4.71 -13.42
C TRP A 201 1.02 -5.04 -13.66
N ARG A 202 0.71 -6.32 -13.85
CA ARG A 202 -0.67 -6.78 -14.13
C ARG A 202 -1.07 -7.88 -13.17
N TYR A 203 -2.28 -7.74 -12.64
CA TYR A 203 -2.93 -8.62 -11.67
C TYR A 203 -2.20 -8.82 -10.33
N LEU A 204 -0.88 -8.70 -10.27
CA LEU A 204 -0.09 -8.80 -9.04
C LEU A 204 -0.16 -7.50 -8.23
N THR A 205 -0.59 -7.60 -6.96
CA THR A 205 -0.70 -6.44 -6.06
C THR A 205 0.13 -6.57 -4.78
N GLY A 206 0.68 -7.74 -4.47
CA GLY A 206 1.53 -7.92 -3.30
C GLY A 206 2.41 -9.16 -3.38
N VAL A 207 3.56 -9.07 -2.74
CA VAL A 207 4.42 -10.20 -2.38
C VAL A 207 4.75 -10.08 -0.90
N ASP A 208 4.36 -11.09 -0.14
CA ASP A 208 4.68 -11.19 1.28
C ASP A 208 5.79 -12.22 1.47
N VAL A 209 6.62 -12.00 2.48
CA VAL A 209 7.64 -12.93 2.93
C VAL A 209 7.42 -13.31 4.39
N LEU A 210 7.90 -14.50 4.72
CA LEU A 210 7.94 -15.03 6.08
C LEU A 210 9.39 -15.37 6.42
N GLY A 211 9.87 -14.96 7.60
CA GLY A 211 11.22 -15.30 8.05
C GLY A 211 11.60 -14.64 9.38
N PRO A 212 12.84 -14.83 9.87
CA PRO A 212 13.30 -14.31 11.16
C PRO A 212 13.46 -12.78 11.21
N HIS A 213 13.25 -12.08 10.10
CA HIS A 213 13.47 -10.63 9.96
C HIS A 213 12.24 -9.92 9.37
N THR A 214 11.04 -10.45 9.62
CA THR A 214 9.76 -9.91 9.14
C THR A 214 8.99 -9.18 10.24
N ASP A 215 9.61 -8.15 10.83
CA ASP A 215 9.07 -7.43 12.00
C ASP A 215 7.80 -6.61 11.68
N GLY A 216 7.59 -6.31 10.39
CA GLY A 216 6.41 -5.62 9.88
C GLY A 216 6.65 -4.98 8.52
N ALA A 217 5.79 -4.05 8.14
CA ALA A 217 5.89 -3.27 6.92
C ALA A 217 5.52 -1.81 7.15
N VAL A 218 6.14 -0.92 6.37
CA VAL A 218 5.74 0.47 6.18
C VAL A 218 5.15 0.65 4.79
N VAL A 219 3.99 1.29 4.71
CA VAL A 219 3.36 1.64 3.44
C VAL A 219 3.71 3.08 3.08
N ALA A 220 4.20 3.29 1.86
CA ALA A 220 4.29 4.61 1.25
C ALA A 220 3.04 4.83 0.40
N VAL A 221 2.13 5.72 0.81
CA VAL A 221 0.89 6.00 0.05
C VAL A 221 0.92 7.41 -0.49
N GLY A 222 0.61 7.55 -1.78
CA GLY A 222 0.65 8.85 -2.42
C GLY A 222 0.27 8.89 -3.89
N ASP A 223 0.74 9.93 -4.57
CA ASP A 223 0.49 10.16 -5.98
C ASP A 223 1.69 9.80 -6.87
N SER A 224 1.92 10.53 -7.98
CA SER A 224 3.00 10.28 -8.94
C SER A 224 4.39 10.48 -8.36
N ILE A 225 4.53 11.30 -7.31
CA ILE A 225 5.79 11.47 -6.61
C ILE A 225 6.10 10.17 -5.85
N THR A 226 5.14 9.61 -5.10
CA THR A 226 5.30 8.31 -4.44
C THR A 226 5.38 7.12 -5.40
N ASP A 227 4.64 7.17 -6.51
CA ASP A 227 4.73 6.19 -7.61
C ASP A 227 6.13 6.17 -8.25
N GLY A 228 6.89 7.25 -8.07
CA GLY A 228 8.27 7.37 -8.55
C GLY A 228 8.35 7.80 -10.01
N ASN A 229 7.40 8.61 -10.49
CA ASN A 229 7.46 9.16 -11.84
C ASN A 229 8.78 9.90 -12.06
N THR A 230 9.36 9.81 -13.26
CA THR A 230 10.69 10.34 -13.62
C THR A 230 11.90 9.70 -12.93
N SER A 231 11.71 8.75 -11.99
CA SER A 231 12.83 7.90 -11.56
C SER A 231 13.37 7.10 -12.73
N THR A 232 14.68 6.85 -12.70
CA THR A 232 15.37 6.09 -13.75
C THR A 232 14.78 4.68 -13.83
N PRO A 233 14.24 4.25 -14.99
CA PRO A 233 13.66 2.91 -15.16
C PRO A 233 14.66 1.82 -14.79
N ASP A 234 14.17 0.76 -14.14
CA ASP A 234 14.93 -0.41 -13.71
C ASP A 234 16.03 -0.15 -12.66
N ALA A 235 16.26 1.10 -12.23
CA ALA A 235 17.27 1.44 -11.24
C ALA A 235 16.80 1.31 -9.78
N ASN A 236 15.49 1.21 -9.54
CA ASN A 236 14.90 1.22 -8.19
C ASN A 236 15.32 2.45 -7.38
N HIS A 237 15.17 3.64 -7.98
CA HIS A 237 15.54 4.94 -7.40
C HIS A 237 14.33 5.80 -7.02
N ARG A 238 13.20 5.17 -6.67
CA ARG A 238 12.04 5.88 -6.10
C ARG A 238 12.32 6.14 -4.62
N TRP A 239 11.70 7.15 -4.02
CA TRP A 239 11.94 7.40 -2.59
C TRP A 239 11.57 6.21 -1.68
N PRO A 240 10.54 5.37 -1.97
CA PRO A 240 10.30 4.17 -1.17
C PRO A 240 11.41 3.12 -1.32
N ASP A 241 12.10 3.07 -2.46
CA ASP A 241 13.24 2.15 -2.66
C ASP A 241 14.45 2.59 -1.83
N PHE A 242 14.74 3.89 -1.81
CA PHE A 242 15.78 4.45 -0.95
C PHE A 242 15.42 4.30 0.54
N LEU A 243 14.15 4.48 0.92
CA LEU A 243 13.69 4.20 2.28
C LEU A 243 13.92 2.72 2.65
N ALA A 244 13.64 1.79 1.74
CA ALA A 244 13.91 0.37 1.95
C ALA A 244 15.40 0.11 2.16
N ALA A 245 16.28 0.77 1.40
CA ALA A 245 17.71 0.69 1.59
C ALA A 245 18.13 1.18 2.99
N ARG A 246 17.66 2.36 3.39
CA ARG A 246 17.94 2.94 4.73
C ARG A 246 17.47 2.03 5.86
N LEU A 247 16.25 1.49 5.77
CA LEU A 247 15.71 0.55 6.78
C LEU A 247 16.55 -0.73 6.94
N ARG A 248 17.22 -1.18 5.88
CA ARG A 248 18.09 -2.35 5.93
C ARG A 248 19.46 -2.05 6.54
N THR A 249 20.01 -0.85 6.29
CA THR A 249 21.42 -0.55 6.55
C THR A 249 21.65 0.33 7.76
N GLU A 250 20.69 1.15 8.17
CA GLU A 250 20.88 2.09 9.29
C GLU A 250 20.75 1.39 10.65
N PRO A 251 21.73 1.59 11.56
CA PRO A 251 21.66 1.04 12.91
C PRO A 251 20.41 1.46 13.66
N GLY A 252 19.71 0.50 14.25
CA GLY A 252 18.52 0.77 15.03
C GLY A 252 17.28 1.12 14.21
N ALA A 253 17.30 1.02 12.88
CA ALA A 253 16.09 1.06 12.07
C ALA A 253 15.18 -0.16 12.36
N PRO A 254 13.84 -0.04 12.25
CA PRO A 254 12.98 -1.22 12.30
C PRO A 254 13.16 -2.07 11.04
N ARG A 255 13.10 -3.40 11.16
CA ARG A 255 13.19 -4.30 9.99
C ARG A 255 11.83 -4.43 9.32
N TYR A 256 11.40 -3.35 8.69
CA TYR A 256 10.14 -3.29 7.95
C TYR A 256 10.36 -3.45 6.45
N GLY A 257 9.48 -4.23 5.82
CA GLY A 257 9.33 -4.16 4.38
C GLY A 257 8.70 -2.83 3.96
N VAL A 258 9.01 -2.36 2.76
CA VAL A 258 8.46 -1.12 2.20
C VAL A 258 7.50 -1.45 1.07
N LEU A 259 6.29 -0.90 1.18
CA LEU A 259 5.17 -1.16 0.30
C LEU A 259 4.79 0.13 -0.43
N ASN A 260 5.12 0.21 -1.72
CA ASN A 260 4.77 1.38 -2.53
C ASN A 260 3.30 1.29 -2.99
N GLN A 261 2.49 2.24 -2.56
CA GLN A 261 1.08 2.36 -2.90
C GLN A 261 0.81 3.70 -3.59
N GLY A 262 1.81 4.27 -4.26
CA GLY A 262 1.66 5.41 -5.16
C GLY A 262 0.75 5.08 -6.35
N ILE A 263 -0.02 6.06 -6.80
CA ILE A 263 -0.73 6.01 -8.08
C ILE A 263 -0.54 7.36 -8.76
N SER A 264 0.06 7.39 -9.94
CA SER A 264 0.30 8.65 -10.63
C SER A 264 -0.96 9.46 -10.87
N GLY A 265 -0.95 10.69 -10.36
CA GLY A 265 -2.10 11.59 -10.44
C GLY A 265 -3.22 11.33 -9.45
N ASN A 266 -3.00 10.47 -8.45
CA ASN A 266 -3.97 10.22 -7.39
C ASN A 266 -4.23 11.47 -6.54
N ARG A 267 -5.36 11.49 -5.86
CA ARG A 267 -5.82 12.60 -5.02
C ARG A 267 -6.18 12.08 -3.63
N LEU A 268 -6.13 12.95 -2.65
CA LEU A 268 -6.56 12.66 -1.29
C LEU A 268 -8.07 12.44 -1.20
N LEU A 269 -8.84 13.39 -1.76
CA LEU A 269 -10.29 13.51 -1.49
C LEU A 269 -11.18 13.02 -2.62
N THR A 270 -10.67 13.00 -3.86
CA THR A 270 -11.53 12.88 -5.05
C THR A 270 -11.05 11.80 -5.99
N ASP A 271 -11.88 10.78 -6.19
CA ASP A 271 -11.63 9.73 -7.17
C ASP A 271 -11.38 10.31 -8.56
N SER A 272 -10.51 9.67 -9.33
CA SER A 272 -10.30 10.07 -10.71
C SER A 272 -11.56 9.80 -11.53
N SER A 273 -11.88 10.72 -12.45
CA SER A 273 -13.07 10.57 -13.28
C SER A 273 -12.90 9.39 -14.25
N ARG A 274 -14.02 8.84 -14.73
CA ARG A 274 -14.01 7.81 -15.78
C ARG A 274 -13.27 8.22 -17.07
N TRP A 275 -13.01 9.52 -17.26
CA TRP A 275 -12.32 10.09 -18.41
C TRP A 275 -10.81 10.30 -18.17
N SER A 276 -10.37 10.24 -16.91
CA SER A 276 -8.96 10.29 -16.51
C SER A 276 -8.62 8.97 -15.81
N VAL A 277 -8.40 7.93 -16.62
CA VAL A 277 -8.40 6.55 -16.16
C VAL A 277 -7.18 6.15 -15.32
N SER A 278 -6.12 6.95 -15.26
CA SER A 278 -4.86 6.54 -14.61
C SER A 278 -4.67 6.97 -13.16
N GLY A 279 -5.48 7.91 -12.63
CA GLY A 279 -5.30 8.42 -11.27
C GLY A 279 -6.00 7.62 -10.17
N GLY A 280 -6.78 6.60 -10.52
CA GLY A 280 -7.45 5.68 -9.59
C GLY A 280 -8.43 6.33 -8.58
N PRO A 281 -9.01 5.52 -7.67
CA PRO A 281 -9.77 5.99 -6.51
C PRO A 281 -8.90 6.81 -5.58
N SER A 282 -9.47 7.79 -4.88
CA SER A 282 -8.75 8.64 -3.92
C SER A 282 -8.05 7.82 -2.83
N VAL A 283 -7.03 8.41 -2.18
CA VAL A 283 -6.33 7.76 -1.06
C VAL A 283 -7.32 7.36 0.03
N LEU A 284 -8.30 8.21 0.37
CA LEU A 284 -9.32 7.87 1.36
C LEU A 284 -10.20 6.69 0.93
N SER A 285 -10.62 6.65 -0.34
CA SER A 285 -11.44 5.56 -0.90
C SER A 285 -10.71 4.22 -0.88
N ARG A 286 -9.38 4.21 -1.07
CA ARG A 286 -8.58 2.98 -1.14
C ARG A 286 -7.78 2.65 0.12
N LEU A 287 -7.88 3.47 1.17
CA LEU A 287 -7.04 3.36 2.37
C LEU A 287 -7.11 1.97 3.01
N GLU A 288 -8.30 1.39 3.11
CA GLU A 288 -8.49 0.05 3.69
C GLU A 288 -7.70 -1.01 2.93
N ARG A 289 -7.90 -1.04 1.61
CA ARG A 289 -7.35 -2.04 0.70
C ARG A 289 -5.83 -1.89 0.56
N ASP A 290 -5.38 -0.67 0.33
CA ASP A 290 -4.01 -0.41 -0.08
C ASP A 290 -3.07 -0.18 1.09
N VAL A 291 -3.57 0.23 2.25
CA VAL A 291 -2.75 0.53 3.43
C VAL A 291 -3.10 -0.40 4.60
N LEU A 292 -4.32 -0.30 5.13
CA LEU A 292 -4.67 -0.85 6.44
C LEU A 292 -4.77 -2.39 6.46
N SER A 293 -4.97 -3.01 5.30
CA SER A 293 -5.08 -4.47 5.14
C SER A 293 -3.78 -5.14 4.70
N ARG A 294 -2.67 -4.39 4.56
CA ARG A 294 -1.40 -4.95 4.07
C ARG A 294 -0.72 -5.82 5.12
N ALA A 295 -0.10 -6.91 4.67
CA ALA A 295 0.51 -7.90 5.55
C ALA A 295 1.60 -7.26 6.42
N GLY A 296 1.43 -7.37 7.73
CA GLY A 296 2.40 -6.90 8.70
C GLY A 296 2.51 -5.38 8.80
N VAL A 297 1.59 -4.58 8.23
CA VAL A 297 1.69 -3.12 8.30
C VAL A 297 1.76 -2.63 9.75
N ARG A 298 2.68 -1.69 9.98
CA ARG A 298 2.94 -1.02 11.27
C ARG A 298 2.97 0.48 11.14
N ALA A 299 3.36 0.97 9.97
CA ALA A 299 3.44 2.40 9.70
C ALA A 299 2.96 2.72 8.29
N VAL A 300 2.55 3.97 8.09
CA VAL A 300 2.29 4.56 6.78
C VAL A 300 2.94 5.94 6.70
N VAL A 301 3.63 6.19 5.58
CA VAL A 301 4.13 7.50 5.19
C VAL A 301 3.19 8.05 4.11
N VAL A 302 2.59 9.22 4.35
CA VAL A 302 1.56 9.82 3.50
C VAL A 302 2.14 11.01 2.74
N GLU A 303 2.17 10.92 1.41
CA GLU A 303 2.60 11.99 0.51
C GLU A 303 1.51 12.21 -0.55
N ILE A 304 0.69 13.23 -0.35
CA ILE A 304 -0.49 13.48 -1.20
C ILE A 304 -0.95 14.93 -1.08
N GLY A 305 -1.63 15.43 -2.12
CA GLY A 305 -2.44 16.64 -2.03
C GLY A 305 -2.19 17.66 -3.14
N LEU A 306 -1.03 17.63 -3.80
CA LEU A 306 -0.75 18.56 -4.91
C LEU A 306 -1.76 18.39 -6.06
N ASN A 307 -2.08 17.14 -6.39
CA ASN A 307 -3.08 16.83 -7.42
C ASN A 307 -4.49 17.34 -7.05
N ASP A 308 -4.85 17.41 -5.76
CA ASP A 308 -6.12 18.00 -5.33
C ASP A 308 -6.17 19.51 -5.60
N LEU A 309 -5.02 20.20 -5.57
CA LEU A 309 -4.94 21.64 -5.81
C LEU A 309 -5.13 22.01 -7.28
N PHE A 310 -4.39 21.36 -8.20
CA PHE A 310 -4.36 21.81 -9.59
C PHE A 310 -5.31 21.05 -10.54
N LYS A 311 -5.78 19.85 -10.18
CA LYS A 311 -6.75 19.10 -11.02
C LYS A 311 -8.18 19.53 -10.75
N SER A 312 -9.02 19.52 -11.78
CA SER A 312 -10.45 19.80 -11.65
C SER A 312 -11.23 18.60 -11.07
N PRO A 313 -12.22 18.82 -10.18
CA PRO A 313 -12.47 20.08 -9.48
C PRO A 313 -11.36 20.35 -8.45
N ARG A 314 -10.86 21.59 -8.44
CA ARG A 314 -9.77 22.01 -7.55
C ARG A 314 -10.25 22.08 -6.11
N ARG A 315 -9.38 21.75 -5.16
CA ARG A 315 -9.60 21.89 -3.72
C ARG A 315 -8.77 23.05 -3.21
N LEU A 316 -9.40 24.21 -3.02
CA LEU A 316 -8.73 25.45 -2.61
C LEU A 316 -8.90 25.75 -1.11
N ASP A 317 -9.54 24.85 -0.39
CA ASP A 317 -9.78 24.94 1.05
C ASP A 317 -8.75 24.06 1.76
N ALA A 318 -7.76 24.70 2.39
CA ALA A 318 -6.69 24.00 3.10
C ALA A 318 -7.22 23.17 4.27
N GLU A 319 -8.31 23.60 4.92
CA GLU A 319 -8.86 22.87 6.08
C GLU A 319 -9.55 21.58 5.62
N LYS A 320 -10.25 21.59 4.48
CA LYS A 320 -10.82 20.35 3.92
C LYS A 320 -9.76 19.31 3.55
N LEU A 321 -8.60 19.74 3.08
CA LEU A 321 -7.47 18.85 2.82
C LEU A 321 -6.87 18.34 4.14
N ALA A 322 -6.71 19.22 5.13
CA ALA A 322 -6.25 18.84 6.46
C ALA A 322 -7.19 17.81 7.12
N ASP A 323 -8.50 17.98 7.00
CA ASP A 323 -9.50 17.03 7.53
C ASP A 323 -9.40 15.66 6.86
N GLY A 324 -9.21 15.61 5.54
CA GLY A 324 -8.95 14.35 4.84
C GLY A 324 -7.66 13.67 5.30
N MET A 325 -6.61 14.44 5.59
CA MET A 325 -5.37 13.91 6.15
C MET A 325 -5.55 13.39 7.58
N ARG A 326 -6.31 14.09 8.42
CA ARG A 326 -6.68 13.63 9.77
C ARG A 326 -7.53 12.37 9.74
N GLU A 327 -8.38 12.19 8.73
CA GLU A 327 -9.14 10.96 8.56
C GLU A 327 -8.22 9.74 8.31
N ILE A 328 -7.11 9.92 7.58
CA ILE A 328 -6.09 8.87 7.45
C ILE A 328 -5.50 8.53 8.83
N VAL A 329 -5.15 9.56 9.62
CA VAL A 329 -4.61 9.38 10.98
C VAL A 329 -5.58 8.61 11.87
N ARG A 330 -6.86 9.01 11.86
CA ARG A 330 -7.92 8.39 12.66
C ARG A 330 -8.07 6.90 12.30
N ARG A 331 -8.22 6.57 11.03
CA ARG A 331 -8.42 5.18 10.57
C ARG A 331 -7.18 4.30 10.75
N ALA A 332 -5.98 4.88 10.65
CA ALA A 332 -4.75 4.16 10.96
C ALA A 332 -4.62 3.88 12.47
N ALA A 333 -5.00 4.84 13.31
CA ALA A 333 -4.99 4.67 14.77
C ALA A 333 -5.94 3.57 15.25
N GLU A 334 -7.10 3.39 14.61
CA GLU A 334 -8.01 2.26 14.87
C GLU A 334 -7.39 0.87 14.62
N ARG A 335 -6.24 0.83 13.93
CA ARG A 335 -5.49 -0.38 13.58
C ARG A 335 -4.09 -0.42 14.19
N ASP A 336 -3.79 0.48 15.14
CA ASP A 336 -2.46 0.66 15.73
C ASP A 336 -1.34 0.88 14.69
N ILE A 337 -1.68 1.55 13.59
CA ILE A 337 -0.73 1.90 12.52
C ILE A 337 -0.24 3.34 12.74
N GLN A 338 1.07 3.48 12.84
CA GLN A 338 1.75 4.76 12.98
C GLN A 338 1.68 5.58 11.69
N VAL A 339 1.24 6.83 11.75
CA VAL A 339 1.18 7.73 10.58
C VAL A 339 2.29 8.77 10.63
N ILE A 340 3.03 8.85 9.54
CA ILE A 340 4.01 9.90 9.28
C ILE A 340 3.47 10.68 8.07
N GLY A 341 3.07 11.93 8.31
CA GLY A 341 2.68 12.80 7.21
C GLY A 341 3.87 13.31 6.41
N SER A 342 3.61 14.01 5.33
CA SER A 342 4.62 14.84 4.68
C SER A 342 4.06 16.18 4.27
N THR A 343 4.92 17.20 4.29
CA THR A 343 4.61 18.49 3.66
C THR A 343 4.54 18.31 2.14
N LEU A 344 3.63 19.02 1.48
CA LEU A 344 3.53 19.07 0.02
C LEU A 344 4.78 19.73 -0.57
N THR A 345 5.38 19.09 -1.58
CA THR A 345 6.61 19.53 -2.23
C THR A 345 6.43 20.86 -3.00
N PRO A 346 7.52 21.59 -3.29
CA PRO A 346 7.45 22.78 -4.14
C PRO A 346 7.16 22.35 -5.59
N PHE A 347 6.34 23.13 -6.30
CA PHE A 347 5.97 22.85 -7.69
C PHE A 347 5.93 24.11 -8.57
N GLY A 348 6.57 25.19 -8.12
CA GLY A 348 6.75 26.41 -8.88
C GLY A 348 7.53 26.14 -10.17
N GLY A 349 7.00 26.65 -11.28
CA GLY A 349 7.53 26.37 -12.62
C GLY A 349 6.76 25.26 -13.36
N HIS A 350 6.03 24.38 -12.65
CA HIS A 350 5.21 23.37 -13.31
C HIS A 350 4.06 24.04 -14.07
N ARG A 351 3.67 23.48 -15.22
CA ARG A 351 2.55 24.01 -16.07
C ARG A 351 1.22 24.19 -15.33
N GLY A 352 0.98 23.41 -14.27
CA GLY A 352 -0.22 23.48 -13.45
C GLY A 352 -0.14 24.48 -12.29
N TYR A 353 1.03 25.10 -12.08
CA TYR A 353 1.26 26.08 -11.03
C TYR A 353 0.42 27.34 -11.23
N ARG A 354 -0.18 27.82 -10.14
CA ARG A 354 -0.71 29.17 -10.03
C ARG A 354 -0.46 29.70 -8.61
N PRO A 355 -0.22 31.01 -8.41
CA PRO A 355 0.06 31.58 -7.09
C PRO A 355 -0.99 31.24 -6.04
N GLU A 356 -2.28 31.24 -6.40
CA GLU A 356 -3.37 30.91 -5.49
C GLU A 356 -3.33 29.47 -4.98
N LEU A 357 -2.78 28.53 -5.76
CA LEU A 357 -2.61 27.14 -5.34
C LEU A 357 -1.46 27.02 -4.33
N ASP A 358 -0.39 27.80 -4.52
CA ASP A 358 0.74 27.80 -3.58
C ASP A 358 0.35 28.40 -2.23
N THR A 359 -0.52 29.42 -2.20
CA THR A 359 -1.10 29.93 -0.95
C THR A 359 -1.77 28.80 -0.14
N VAL A 360 -2.57 27.95 -0.79
CA VAL A 360 -3.22 26.80 -0.14
C VAL A 360 -2.19 25.76 0.29
N ARG A 361 -1.20 25.45 -0.57
CA ARG A 361 -0.11 24.53 -0.26
C ARG A 361 0.69 24.97 0.98
N GLN A 362 1.06 26.24 1.06
CA GLN A 362 1.80 26.82 2.18
C GLN A 362 0.97 26.81 3.46
N ALA A 363 -0.31 27.15 3.38
CA ALA A 363 -1.23 27.07 4.52
C ALA A 363 -1.32 25.64 5.07
N LEU A 364 -1.45 24.64 4.18
CA LEU A 364 -1.47 23.23 4.58
C LEU A 364 -0.13 22.77 5.17
N ASN A 365 1.00 23.15 4.55
CA ASN A 365 2.33 22.86 5.09
C ASN A 365 2.57 23.50 6.47
N ALA A 366 2.06 24.71 6.70
CA ALA A 366 2.14 25.36 8.01
C ALA A 366 1.38 24.55 9.08
N LYS A 367 0.17 24.07 8.77
CA LYS A 367 -0.61 23.20 9.66
C LYS A 367 0.09 21.87 9.97
N ILE A 368 0.69 21.25 8.96
CA ILE A 368 1.47 20.01 9.13
C ILE A 368 2.66 20.26 10.07
N ARG A 369 3.43 21.33 9.84
CA ARG A 369 4.59 21.69 10.68
C ARG A 369 4.20 22.06 12.10
N ALA A 370 3.02 22.66 12.29
CA ALA A 370 2.47 23.00 13.60
C ALA A 370 1.91 21.77 14.36
N GLY A 371 1.89 20.58 13.74
CA GLY A 371 1.34 19.36 14.35
C GLY A 371 -0.19 19.33 14.37
N GLU A 372 -0.87 20.20 13.61
CA GLU A 372 -2.34 20.27 13.56
C GLU A 372 -2.97 19.16 12.69
N VAL A 373 -2.16 18.42 11.93
CA VAL A 373 -2.61 17.35 11.02
C VAL A 373 -2.02 16.01 11.41
N TYR A 374 -0.70 15.95 11.60
CA TYR A 374 0.03 14.73 11.90
C TYR A 374 0.84 14.91 13.18
N GLY A 375 0.89 13.86 14.00
CA GLY A 375 1.77 13.84 15.18
C GLY A 375 3.26 13.76 14.83
N GLN A 376 3.60 13.26 13.63
CA GLN A 376 4.96 13.14 13.09
C GLN A 376 4.92 13.39 11.57
N TYR A 377 5.97 13.99 11.01
CA TYR A 377 6.04 14.28 9.58
C TYR A 377 7.46 14.28 9.02
N ALA A 378 7.57 14.04 7.71
CA ALA A 378 8.77 14.30 6.92
C ALA A 378 8.61 15.62 6.12
N ASP A 379 9.54 16.57 6.27
CA ASP A 379 9.46 17.88 5.60
C ASP A 379 10.02 17.80 4.17
N PHE A 380 9.27 17.17 3.26
CA PHE A 380 9.65 17.05 1.84
C PHE A 380 9.71 18.40 1.12
N ASP A 381 8.98 19.42 1.56
CA ASP A 381 9.11 20.79 1.04
C ASP A 381 10.51 21.33 1.31
N LYS A 382 10.96 21.25 2.57
CA LYS A 382 12.30 21.69 2.96
C LYS A 382 13.40 20.84 2.32
N ALA A 383 13.20 19.53 2.19
CA ALA A 383 14.17 18.62 1.61
C ALA A 383 14.45 18.92 0.13
N LEU A 384 13.44 19.40 -0.60
CA LEU A 384 13.53 19.54 -2.05
C LEU A 384 13.66 20.98 -2.55
N ARG A 385 13.23 21.99 -1.78
CA ARG A 385 13.17 23.38 -2.27
C ARG A 385 14.54 23.98 -2.57
N ASP A 386 14.59 24.80 -3.61
CA ASP A 386 15.74 25.66 -3.87
C ASP A 386 15.85 26.74 -2.79
N PRO A 387 16.98 26.89 -2.07
CA PRO A 387 17.13 27.94 -1.06
C PRO A 387 17.03 29.37 -1.62
N HIS A 388 17.32 29.58 -2.91
CA HIS A 388 17.21 30.90 -3.57
C HIS A 388 15.85 31.10 -4.26
N HIS A 389 15.13 30.01 -4.54
CA HIS A 389 13.81 30.01 -5.16
C HIS A 389 12.87 29.02 -4.44
N PRO A 390 12.44 29.30 -3.20
CA PRO A 390 11.81 28.31 -2.31
C PRO A 390 10.47 27.75 -2.79
N LEU A 391 9.89 28.31 -3.84
CA LEU A 391 8.70 27.78 -4.50
C LEU A 391 9.01 26.68 -5.52
N ARG A 392 10.28 26.49 -5.89
CA ARG A 392 10.74 25.55 -6.92
C ARG A 392 11.54 24.41 -6.29
N LEU A 393 11.58 23.29 -6.99
CA LEU A 393 12.55 22.24 -6.71
C LEU A 393 13.96 22.80 -6.95
N ARG A 394 14.92 22.41 -6.10
CA ARG A 394 16.34 22.67 -6.36
C ARG A 394 16.74 22.00 -7.67
N PRO A 395 17.53 22.64 -8.56
CA PRO A 395 17.81 22.11 -9.90
C PRO A 395 18.34 20.66 -9.93
N VAL A 396 19.16 20.27 -8.96
CA VAL A 396 19.68 18.89 -8.87
C VAL A 396 18.60 17.86 -8.52
N TYR A 397 17.52 18.30 -7.87
CA TYR A 397 16.37 17.48 -7.48
C TYR A 397 15.22 17.57 -8.48
N ASP A 398 15.27 18.45 -9.47
CA ASP A 398 14.21 18.63 -10.46
C ASP A 398 14.45 17.69 -11.65
N SER A 399 13.41 16.96 -12.06
CA SER A 399 13.44 16.17 -13.31
C SER A 399 13.41 17.04 -14.57
N GLY A 400 13.13 18.34 -14.42
CA GLY A 400 12.97 19.32 -15.49
C GLY A 400 11.51 19.65 -15.77
N ASP A 401 10.55 18.93 -15.17
CA ASP A 401 9.13 19.26 -15.28
C ASP A 401 8.60 20.13 -14.13
N HIS A 402 9.46 20.46 -13.17
CA HIS A 402 9.21 21.31 -12.02
C HIS A 402 8.14 20.77 -11.06
N LEU A 403 7.86 19.47 -11.10
CA LEU A 403 6.92 18.78 -10.20
C LEU A 403 7.52 17.49 -9.64
N HIS A 404 8.11 16.65 -10.50
CA HIS A 404 8.63 15.35 -10.11
C HIS A 404 10.12 15.43 -9.75
N PRO A 405 10.52 14.79 -8.65
CA PRO A 405 11.93 14.68 -8.29
C PRO A 405 12.75 13.86 -9.30
N SER A 406 14.01 14.27 -9.51
CA SER A 406 15.05 13.39 -10.06
C SER A 406 15.39 12.26 -9.09
N ASP A 407 16.22 11.28 -9.49
CA ASP A 407 16.73 10.24 -8.59
C ASP A 407 17.41 10.83 -7.33
N ALA A 408 18.13 11.94 -7.47
CA ALA A 408 18.74 12.65 -6.34
C ALA A 408 17.69 13.28 -5.43
N GLY A 409 16.60 13.82 -5.99
CA GLY A 409 15.48 14.34 -5.22
C GLY A 409 14.74 13.24 -4.47
N TYR A 410 14.50 12.08 -5.11
CA TYR A 410 13.90 10.92 -4.45
C TYR A 410 14.76 10.39 -3.29
N ARG A 411 16.09 10.41 -3.43
CA ARG A 411 16.97 10.10 -2.31
C ARG A 411 16.82 11.12 -1.17
N ALA A 412 16.81 12.41 -1.49
CA ALA A 412 16.64 13.47 -0.49
C ALA A 412 15.30 13.35 0.26
N MET A 413 14.22 12.94 -0.42
CA MET A 413 12.95 12.61 0.24
C MET A 413 13.08 11.44 1.20
N ALA A 414 13.70 10.34 0.77
CA ALA A 414 13.90 9.19 1.64
C ALA A 414 14.72 9.56 2.88
N ASP A 415 15.78 10.35 2.72
CA ASP A 415 16.65 10.84 3.80
C ASP A 415 15.91 11.72 4.82
N ALA A 416 14.87 12.42 4.40
CA ALA A 416 14.05 13.28 5.26
C ALA A 416 13.10 12.51 6.20
N VAL A 417 12.92 11.20 5.99
CA VAL A 417 12.10 10.35 6.88
C VAL A 417 12.94 9.93 8.09
N ASP A 418 12.55 10.32 9.31
CA ASP A 418 13.19 9.81 10.53
C ASP A 418 12.72 8.39 10.82
N LEU A 419 13.60 7.41 10.63
CA LEU A 419 13.27 5.98 10.77
C LEU A 419 12.82 5.60 12.18
N ARG A 420 13.17 6.39 13.21
CA ARG A 420 12.72 6.14 14.59
C ARG A 420 11.24 6.42 14.75
N GLN A 421 10.68 7.34 13.96
CA GLN A 421 9.24 7.66 13.97
C GLN A 421 8.37 6.56 13.37
N LEU A 422 8.98 5.60 12.65
CA LEU A 422 8.29 4.41 12.14
C LEU A 422 8.02 3.38 13.26
N LYS A 423 8.71 3.49 14.40
CA LYS A 423 8.54 2.59 15.54
C LYS A 423 7.47 3.12 16.50
N GLY A 424 6.63 2.21 17.01
CA GLY A 424 5.71 2.49 18.11
C GLY A 424 4.24 2.30 17.76
N ALA A 425 3.42 2.06 18.79
CA ALA A 425 1.97 2.21 18.70
C ALA A 425 1.62 3.71 18.86
N VAL A 426 0.47 4.12 18.31
CA VAL A 426 -0.02 5.50 18.38
C VAL A 426 -0.02 5.98 19.83
N LYS A 427 0.77 7.00 20.16
CA LYS A 427 0.78 7.61 21.50
C LYS A 427 -0.64 8.12 21.82
N GLY A 428 -1.16 7.77 23.01
CA GLY A 428 -2.56 7.98 23.41
C GLY A 428 -3.15 9.37 23.19
N ALA A 429 -2.32 10.42 23.15
CA ALA A 429 -2.75 11.80 22.87
C ALA A 429 -3.41 11.99 21.49
N VAL A 430 -3.04 11.21 20.47
CA VAL A 430 -3.68 11.29 19.14
C VAL A 430 -5.03 10.58 19.13
N LYS A 431 -5.20 9.53 19.97
CA LYS A 431 -6.46 8.82 20.12
C LYS A 431 -7.53 9.71 20.77
N GLU A 432 -7.15 10.45 21.82
CA GLU A 432 -8.05 11.41 22.48
C GLU A 432 -8.39 12.61 21.58
N ALA A 433 -7.44 13.12 20.79
CA ALA A 433 -7.71 14.18 19.82
C ALA A 433 -8.65 13.72 18.69
N ALA A 434 -8.48 12.48 18.23
CA ALA A 434 -9.36 11.87 17.22
C ALA A 434 -10.78 11.64 17.78
N GLU A 435 -10.91 11.12 18.99
CA GLU A 435 -12.19 10.93 19.69
C GLU A 435 -12.89 12.28 19.98
N GLY A 436 -12.13 13.28 20.46
CA GLY A 436 -12.65 14.63 20.72
C GLY A 436 -13.02 15.44 19.47
N THR A 437 -12.56 15.03 18.28
CA THR A 437 -12.97 15.64 17.01
C THR A 437 -14.31 15.06 16.53
N VAL A 438 -14.55 13.76 16.76
CA VAL A 438 -15.84 13.10 16.47
C VAL A 438 -16.97 13.72 17.29
N GLU A 439 -16.73 13.99 18.59
CA GLU A 439 -17.76 14.58 19.45
C GLU A 439 -18.09 16.04 19.04
N ARG A 440 -17.09 16.80 18.57
CA ARG A 440 -17.30 18.16 18.06
C ARG A 440 -18.02 18.19 16.72
N ALA A 441 -17.68 17.29 15.79
CA ALA A 441 -18.37 17.16 14.52
C ALA A 441 -19.84 16.69 14.70
N ALA A 442 -20.09 15.76 15.63
CA ALA A 442 -21.43 15.29 15.96
C ALA A 442 -22.30 16.37 16.64
N ARG A 443 -21.69 17.28 17.40
CA ARG A 443 -22.39 18.45 17.98
C ARG A 443 -22.66 19.55 16.96
N ALA A 444 -21.80 19.74 15.96
CA ALA A 444 -22.01 20.72 14.90
C ALA A 444 -23.05 20.28 13.83
N ALA A 445 -23.39 19.00 13.79
CA ALA A 445 -24.40 18.42 12.91
C ALA A 445 -25.81 18.31 13.55
N ARG A 446 -25.97 18.80 14.79
CA ARG A 446 -27.26 19.00 15.48
C ARG A 446 -27.54 20.48 15.54
#